data_AF-A0A1G1JTS1-F1
#
_entry.id   AF-A0A1G1JTS1-F1
#
_cell.length_a   1.000
_cell.length_b   1.000
_cell.length_c   1.000
_cell.angle_alpha   90.00
_cell.angle_beta   90.00
_cell.angle_gamma   90.00
#
_symmetry.space_group_name_H-M   'P 1'
#
loop_
_entity.id
_entity.type
_entity.pdbx_description
1 polymer ?
#
loop_
_entity_poly.entity_id
_entity_poly.type
_entity_poly.pdbx_seq_one_letter_code
_entity_poly.pdbx_strand_id
1 'polypeptide(L)'
;MTKYKKIVTRRRPVKNIFSDRSSLVLRALLREPEKKWTVPDLEKEGVSIGLASDVLSKAEAQGYVERILKGPDSYTRLIRKDTLLKDWIKAYSFEQNDHEFYLSTDQDFSQNCAQYLRRKKKAFAFTLYSASRLISPYVKDDRHFIYVDVGKGEFPHFLKEAETELNLYKLVQGGNVCFANPFYRGSVFKHSRAVKGFPIVSHLQLYLDLMTFPPTGAEEVAHLISIFKKKGQIFV
;
A
#
# COMPACT_ATOMS: atom_id res chain seq x y z
N MET A 1 47.10 -18.15 -18.30
CA MET A 1 45.62 -18.07 -18.39
C MET A 1 45.04 -18.03 -16.98
N THR A 2 44.77 -16.83 -16.46
CA THR A 2 44.31 -16.63 -15.07
C THR A 2 42.79 -16.82 -15.00
N LYS A 3 42.34 -17.91 -14.35
CA LYS A 3 40.91 -18.16 -14.09
C LYS A 3 40.40 -17.17 -13.03
N TYR A 4 39.61 -16.19 -13.45
CA TYR A 4 38.82 -15.37 -12.53
C TYR A 4 37.77 -16.25 -11.83
N LYS A 5 37.97 -16.54 -10.53
CA LYS A 5 36.91 -17.06 -9.66
C LYS A 5 35.84 -15.96 -9.54
N LYS A 6 34.65 -16.18 -10.11
CA LYS A 6 33.45 -15.38 -9.81
C LYS A 6 33.22 -15.44 -8.30
N ILE A 7 33.41 -14.32 -7.62
CA ILE A 7 33.01 -14.16 -6.22
C ILE A 7 31.48 -14.21 -6.22
N VAL A 8 30.90 -15.36 -5.85
CA VAL A 8 29.46 -15.47 -5.59
C VAL A 8 29.22 -14.78 -4.26
N THR A 9 28.85 -13.50 -4.31
CA THR A 9 28.40 -12.74 -3.14
C THR A 9 27.15 -13.42 -2.56
N ARG A 10 27.31 -14.02 -1.38
CA ARG A 10 26.21 -14.67 -0.64
C ARG A 10 25.16 -13.61 -0.33
N ARG A 11 23.99 -13.71 -0.98
CA ARG A 11 22.88 -12.77 -0.76
C ARG A 11 22.45 -12.82 0.71
N ARG A 12 22.29 -11.65 1.33
CA ARG A 12 21.78 -11.55 2.70
C ARG A 12 20.29 -11.86 2.68
N PRO A 13 19.80 -12.78 3.54
CA PRO A 13 18.38 -13.11 3.58
C PRO A 13 17.54 -11.89 3.97
N VAL A 14 16.35 -11.76 3.36
CA VAL A 14 15.41 -10.64 3.56
C VAL A 14 15.04 -10.49 5.03
N LYS A 15 15.51 -9.48 5.75
CA LYS A 15 15.18 -9.36 7.20
C LYS A 15 13.69 -9.16 7.47
N ASN A 16 13.02 -8.31 6.68
CA ASN A 16 11.61 -7.98 6.83
C ASN A 16 10.85 -8.21 5.51
N ILE A 17 9.93 -9.18 5.49
CA ILE A 17 9.10 -9.47 4.31
C ILE A 17 7.97 -8.45 4.08
N PHE A 18 7.67 -7.62 5.07
CA PHE A 18 6.71 -6.50 4.99
C PHE A 18 7.37 -5.19 4.51
N SER A 19 8.64 -5.21 4.11
CA SER A 19 9.29 -4.06 3.48
C SER A 19 8.74 -3.79 2.08
N ASP A 20 8.85 -2.55 1.59
CA ASP A 20 8.21 -2.10 0.34
C ASP A 20 8.32 -3.08 -0.84
N ARG A 21 9.55 -3.41 -1.28
CA ARG A 21 9.74 -4.35 -2.39
C ARG A 21 9.33 -5.78 -2.06
N SER A 22 9.63 -6.26 -0.86
CA SER A 22 9.24 -7.61 -0.43
C SER A 22 7.72 -7.78 -0.37
N SER A 23 7.02 -6.71 -0.01
CA SER A 23 5.57 -6.72 0.15
C SER A 23 4.84 -7.01 -1.15
N LEU A 24 5.44 -6.72 -2.32
CA LEU A 24 4.83 -7.05 -3.63
C LEU A 24 4.49 -8.55 -3.75
N VAL A 25 5.32 -9.44 -3.18
CA VAL A 25 5.03 -10.88 -3.14
C VAL A 25 3.79 -11.15 -2.29
N LEU A 26 3.71 -10.56 -1.09
CA LEU A 26 2.60 -10.75 -0.17
C LEU A 26 1.29 -10.13 -0.71
N ARG A 27 1.38 -8.97 -1.37
CA ARG A 27 0.27 -8.32 -2.07
C ARG A 27 -0.27 -9.22 -3.19
N ALA A 28 0.62 -9.86 -3.95
CA ALA A 28 0.23 -10.80 -5.00
C ALA A 28 -0.52 -12.01 -4.43
N LEU A 29 0.03 -12.64 -3.38
CA LEU A 29 -0.60 -13.76 -2.68
C LEU A 29 -1.98 -13.40 -2.14
N LEU A 30 -2.15 -12.22 -1.54
CA LEU A 30 -3.44 -11.78 -1.00
C LEU A 30 -4.44 -11.38 -2.09
N ARG A 31 -3.96 -10.87 -3.23
CA ARG A 31 -4.82 -10.49 -4.36
C ARG A 31 -5.49 -11.69 -5.01
N GLU A 32 -4.79 -12.82 -5.09
CA GLU A 32 -5.33 -14.09 -5.61
C GLU A 32 -4.99 -15.24 -4.62
N PRO A 33 -5.72 -15.36 -3.49
CA PRO A 33 -5.41 -16.33 -2.43
C PRO A 33 -5.43 -17.79 -2.89
N GLU A 34 -6.35 -18.10 -3.82
CA GLU A 34 -6.55 -19.46 -4.33
C GLU A 34 -5.56 -19.84 -5.46
N LYS A 35 -4.82 -18.87 -5.98
CA LYS A 35 -3.88 -19.11 -7.08
C LYS A 35 -2.65 -19.87 -6.58
N LYS A 36 -2.20 -20.83 -7.40
CA LYS A 36 -0.88 -21.46 -7.25
C LYS A 36 0.18 -20.54 -7.83
N TRP A 37 0.89 -19.83 -6.96
CA TRP A 37 1.89 -18.84 -7.36
C TRP A 37 3.24 -19.49 -7.66
N THR A 38 3.78 -19.23 -8.85
CA THR A 38 5.16 -19.62 -9.21
C THR A 38 6.11 -18.44 -9.04
N VAL A 39 7.43 -18.70 -9.00
CA VAL A 39 8.43 -17.61 -8.97
C VAL A 39 8.35 -16.73 -10.23
N PRO A 40 8.21 -17.28 -11.45
CA PRO A 40 7.97 -16.47 -12.65
C PRO A 40 6.71 -15.60 -12.59
N ASP A 41 5.64 -16.04 -11.94
CA ASP A 41 4.45 -15.18 -11.73
C ASP A 41 4.77 -13.98 -10.85
N LEU A 42 5.58 -14.17 -9.81
CA LEU A 42 6.00 -13.10 -8.91
C LEU A 42 6.99 -12.14 -9.59
N GLU A 43 7.80 -12.60 -10.54
CA GLU A 43 8.63 -11.69 -11.34
C GLU A 43 7.82 -10.66 -12.11
N LYS A 44 6.67 -11.09 -12.66
CA LYS A 44 5.72 -10.18 -13.32
C LYS A 44 5.14 -9.13 -12.37
N GLU A 45 5.22 -9.36 -11.06
CA GLU A 45 4.81 -8.38 -10.04
C GLU A 45 5.89 -7.33 -9.73
N GLY A 46 7.08 -7.46 -10.32
CA GLY A 46 8.17 -6.48 -10.21
C GLY A 46 9.22 -6.83 -9.16
N VAL A 47 9.31 -8.10 -8.74
CA VAL A 47 10.35 -8.59 -7.83
C VAL A 47 11.33 -9.52 -8.54
N SER A 48 12.61 -9.50 -8.19
CA SER A 48 13.57 -10.47 -8.74
C SER A 48 13.29 -11.89 -8.23
N ILE A 49 13.67 -12.93 -9.00
CA ILE A 49 13.66 -14.35 -8.58
C ILE A 49 14.17 -14.56 -7.16
N GLY A 50 15.32 -13.97 -6.84
CA GLY A 50 15.95 -14.16 -5.53
C GLY A 50 15.13 -13.55 -4.39
N LEU A 51 14.61 -12.34 -4.60
CA LEU A 51 13.73 -11.69 -3.62
C LEU A 51 12.44 -12.48 -3.43
N ALA A 52 11.81 -12.93 -4.52
CA ALA A 52 10.62 -13.77 -4.47
C ALA A 52 10.89 -15.05 -3.67
N SER A 53 11.95 -15.78 -3.98
CA SER A 53 12.33 -17.00 -3.27
C SER A 53 12.59 -16.76 -1.78
N ASP A 54 13.32 -15.71 -1.43
CA ASP A 54 13.63 -15.37 -0.03
C ASP A 54 12.37 -15.00 0.76
N VAL A 55 11.48 -14.21 0.16
CA VAL A 55 10.21 -13.82 0.79
C VAL A 55 9.30 -15.04 0.96
N LEU A 56 9.17 -15.89 -0.05
CA LEU A 56 8.35 -17.11 0.04
C LEU A 56 8.88 -18.09 1.10
N SER A 57 10.20 -18.28 1.18
CA SER A 57 10.84 -19.11 2.21
C SER A 57 10.54 -18.59 3.63
N LYS A 58 10.59 -17.28 3.82
CA LYS A 58 10.25 -16.65 5.12
C LYS A 58 8.76 -16.68 5.42
N ALA A 59 7.91 -16.46 4.43
CA ALA A 59 6.46 -16.56 4.57
C ALA A 59 6.06 -18.01 4.94
N GLU A 60 6.75 -19.02 4.40
CA GLU A 60 6.58 -20.43 4.77
C GLU A 60 7.03 -20.68 6.21
N ALA A 61 8.22 -20.17 6.59
CA ALA A 61 8.71 -20.29 7.97
C ALA A 61 7.81 -19.59 9.01
N GLN A 62 7.06 -18.56 8.61
CA GLN A 62 6.04 -17.89 9.43
C GLN A 62 4.67 -18.57 9.34
N GLY A 63 4.52 -19.62 8.53
CA GLY A 63 3.30 -20.41 8.37
C GLY A 63 2.21 -19.75 7.55
N TYR A 64 2.52 -18.69 6.78
CA TYR A 64 1.52 -18.01 5.95
C TYR A 64 1.20 -18.77 4.67
N VAL A 65 2.22 -19.42 4.10
CA VAL A 65 2.15 -20.12 2.83
C VAL A 65 2.64 -21.56 2.96
N GLU A 66 2.23 -22.40 2.02
CA GLU A 66 2.78 -23.74 1.82
C GLU A 66 3.47 -23.78 0.46
N ARG A 67 4.74 -24.24 0.42
CA ARG A 67 5.48 -24.40 -0.83
C ARG A 67 5.49 -25.87 -1.24
N ILE A 68 5.06 -26.11 -2.47
CA ILE A 68 5.03 -27.42 -3.09
C ILE A 68 6.21 -27.50 -4.06
N LEU A 69 7.21 -28.31 -3.71
CA LEU A 69 8.44 -28.46 -4.49
C LEU A 69 8.32 -29.65 -5.45
N LYS A 70 8.14 -29.36 -6.75
CA LYS A 70 7.97 -30.34 -7.83
C LYS A 70 8.84 -30.00 -9.04
N GLY A 71 10.08 -29.55 -8.79
CA GLY A 71 10.99 -29.12 -9.86
C GLY A 71 10.39 -27.95 -10.65
N PRO A 72 10.25 -28.06 -11.99
CA PRO A 72 9.62 -27.02 -12.82
C PRO A 72 8.17 -26.67 -12.42
N ASP A 73 7.44 -27.65 -11.86
CA ASP A 73 6.03 -27.48 -11.45
C ASP A 73 5.89 -27.00 -10.00
N SER A 74 6.96 -26.42 -9.44
CA SER A 74 6.92 -25.90 -8.07
C SER A 74 6.02 -24.67 -7.96
N TYR A 75 5.18 -24.63 -6.94
CA TYR A 75 4.28 -23.52 -6.68
C TYR A 75 4.09 -23.27 -5.18
N THR A 76 3.53 -22.12 -4.85
CA THR A 76 3.22 -21.71 -3.48
C THR A 76 1.73 -21.38 -3.35
N ARG A 77 1.12 -21.76 -2.23
CA ARG A 77 -0.27 -21.43 -1.89
C ARG A 77 -0.32 -20.58 -0.62
N LEU A 78 -1.19 -19.59 -0.58
CA LEU A 78 -1.52 -18.90 0.67
C LEU A 78 -2.44 -19.79 1.50
N ILE A 79 -2.03 -20.13 2.73
CA ILE A 79 -2.80 -21.05 3.60
C ILE A 79 -3.34 -20.37 4.86
N ARG A 80 -2.73 -19.25 5.30
CA ARG A 80 -3.14 -18.52 6.51
C ARG A 80 -3.22 -17.02 6.27
N LYS A 81 -4.17 -16.63 5.43
CA LYS A 81 -4.45 -15.22 5.06
C LYS A 81 -4.65 -14.31 6.27
N ASP A 82 -5.52 -14.68 7.21
CA ASP A 82 -5.83 -13.83 8.36
C ASP A 82 -4.63 -13.63 9.28
N THR A 83 -3.77 -14.65 9.42
CA THR A 83 -2.53 -14.55 10.19
C THR A 83 -1.55 -13.59 9.51
N LEU A 84 -1.38 -13.70 8.19
CA LEU A 84 -0.58 -12.76 7.41
C LEU A 84 -1.06 -11.31 7.58
N LEU A 85 -2.37 -11.06 7.46
CA LEU A 85 -2.93 -9.72 7.64
C LEU A 85 -2.74 -9.19 9.07
N LYS A 86 -2.96 -10.03 10.09
CA LYS A 86 -2.76 -9.68 11.50
C LYS A 86 -1.33 -9.31 11.84
N ASP A 87 -0.35 -9.96 11.23
CA ASP A 87 1.05 -9.64 11.46
C ASP A 87 1.51 -8.44 10.62
N TRP A 88 0.89 -8.22 9.46
CA TRP A 88 1.17 -7.04 8.65
C TRP A 88 0.73 -5.75 9.35
N ILE A 89 -0.46 -5.71 9.95
CA ILE A 89 -0.92 -4.53 10.71
C ILE A 89 -0.08 -4.22 11.96
N LYS A 90 0.79 -5.14 12.40
CA LYS A 90 1.79 -4.88 13.46
C LYS A 90 3.09 -4.32 12.88
N ALA A 91 3.42 -4.68 11.64
CA ALA A 91 4.64 -4.25 10.97
C ALA A 91 4.51 -2.88 10.29
N TYR A 92 3.29 -2.46 9.98
CA TYR A 92 2.99 -1.22 9.28
C TYR A 92 1.90 -0.44 10.02
N SER A 93 2.03 0.89 10.03
CA SER A 93 0.95 1.82 10.35
C SER A 93 1.03 3.07 9.47
N PHE A 94 -0.08 3.80 9.35
CA PHE A 94 -0.11 5.05 8.58
C PHE A 94 0.92 6.08 9.08
N GLU A 95 1.23 6.08 10.39
CA GLU A 95 2.22 6.97 11.00
C GLU A 95 3.66 6.77 10.50
N GLN A 96 3.96 5.64 9.85
CA GLN A 96 5.29 5.40 9.25
C GLN A 96 5.51 6.19 7.95
N ASN A 97 4.46 6.79 7.38
CA ASN A 97 4.58 7.64 6.20
C ASN A 97 5.06 9.03 6.64
N ASP A 98 5.92 9.69 5.85
CA ASP A 98 6.20 11.11 6.07
C ASP A 98 4.93 11.86 5.71
N HIS A 99 4.27 12.51 6.65
CA HIS A 99 2.98 13.11 6.41
C HIS A 99 2.85 14.46 7.10
N GLU A 100 2.07 15.35 6.49
CA GLU A 100 1.86 16.69 7.02
C GLU A 100 0.40 17.10 6.85
N PHE A 101 -0.13 17.72 7.91
CA PHE A 101 -1.49 18.25 7.92
C PHE A 101 -1.54 19.73 7.59
N TYR A 102 -2.65 20.10 6.96
CA TYR A 102 -3.00 21.43 6.48
C TYR A 102 -4.48 21.69 6.64
N LEU A 103 -4.85 22.96 6.75
CA LEU A 103 -6.23 23.43 6.63
C LEU A 103 -6.49 23.91 5.21
N SER A 104 -7.58 23.44 4.61
CA SER A 104 -8.19 24.00 3.42
C SER A 104 -9.63 24.42 3.73
N THR A 105 -10.04 25.57 3.20
CA THR A 105 -11.43 26.04 3.23
C THR A 105 -12.19 25.72 1.95
N ASP A 106 -11.53 25.05 1.00
CA ASP A 106 -12.10 24.67 -0.30
C ASP A 106 -13.06 23.48 -0.14
N GLN A 107 -14.33 23.68 -0.50
CA GLN A 107 -15.35 22.63 -0.45
C GLN A 107 -15.13 21.56 -1.54
N ASP A 108 -14.48 21.92 -2.64
CA ASP A 108 -14.18 21.03 -3.76
C ASP A 108 -12.73 20.53 -3.72
N PHE A 109 -12.11 20.57 -2.54
CA PHE A 109 -10.68 20.31 -2.36
C PHE A 109 -10.18 19.04 -3.06
N SER A 110 -10.91 17.93 -2.94
CA SER A 110 -10.49 16.66 -3.56
C SER A 110 -10.35 16.76 -5.08
N GLN A 111 -11.25 17.50 -5.74
CA GLN A 111 -11.23 17.70 -7.18
C GLN A 111 -10.09 18.63 -7.59
N ASN A 112 -9.94 19.76 -6.90
CA ASN A 112 -8.89 20.74 -7.18
C ASN A 112 -7.49 20.17 -6.91
N CYS A 113 -7.32 19.45 -5.81
CA CYS A 113 -6.10 18.70 -5.48
C CYS A 113 -5.77 17.67 -6.56
N ALA A 114 -6.74 16.86 -7.00
CA ALA A 114 -6.53 15.87 -8.04
C ALA A 114 -6.12 16.51 -9.38
N GLN A 115 -6.71 17.66 -9.74
CA GLN A 115 -6.32 18.42 -10.94
C GLN A 115 -4.89 18.97 -10.82
N TYR A 116 -4.54 19.56 -9.68
CA TYR A 116 -3.18 20.04 -9.40
C TYR A 116 -2.14 18.92 -9.53
N LEU A 117 -2.38 17.76 -8.90
CA LEU A 117 -1.45 16.63 -8.93
C LEU A 117 -1.29 16.06 -10.35
N ARG A 118 -2.37 15.98 -11.12
CA ARG A 118 -2.33 15.61 -12.54
C ARG A 118 -1.53 16.61 -13.37
N ARG A 119 -1.75 17.92 -13.19
CA ARG A 119 -0.99 18.99 -13.87
C ARG A 119 0.51 18.90 -13.57
N LYS A 120 0.86 18.62 -12.31
CA LYS A 120 2.24 18.41 -11.85
C LYS A 120 2.82 17.04 -12.24
N LYS A 121 2.04 16.19 -12.91
CA LYS A 121 2.41 14.81 -13.29
C LYS A 121 2.91 13.98 -12.10
N LYS A 122 2.33 14.21 -10.91
CA LYS A 122 2.65 13.43 -9.71
C LYS A 122 1.69 12.26 -9.62
N ALA A 123 2.22 11.05 -9.42
CA ALA A 123 1.39 9.91 -9.10
C ALA A 123 0.80 10.11 -7.69
N PHE A 124 -0.49 9.82 -7.53
CA PHE A 124 -1.17 9.98 -6.26
C PHE A 124 -2.33 9.00 -6.14
N ALA A 125 -2.76 8.78 -4.90
CA ALA A 125 -3.94 7.99 -4.60
C ALA A 125 -4.56 8.48 -3.29
N PHE A 126 -5.89 8.58 -3.27
CA PHE A 126 -6.60 8.75 -2.02
C PHE A 126 -6.53 7.47 -1.18
N THR A 127 -6.45 7.66 0.13
CA THR A 127 -6.43 6.56 1.11
C THR A 127 -7.31 6.89 2.32
N LEU A 128 -7.30 6.04 3.36
CA LEU A 128 -8.07 6.18 4.60
C LEU A 128 -9.53 6.53 4.28
N TYR A 129 -10.11 7.46 5.03
CA TYR A 129 -11.49 7.87 4.87
C TYR A 129 -11.76 8.55 3.51
N SER A 130 -10.76 9.16 2.85
CA SER A 130 -10.95 9.65 1.48
C SER A 130 -11.29 8.54 0.50
N ALA A 131 -10.57 7.42 0.58
CA ALA A 131 -10.83 6.28 -0.29
C ALA A 131 -12.09 5.52 0.13
N SER A 132 -12.29 5.30 1.42
CA SER A 132 -13.43 4.51 1.91
C SER A 132 -14.76 5.22 1.61
N ARG A 133 -14.86 6.54 1.78
CA ARG A 133 -16.05 7.34 1.42
C ARG A 133 -16.39 7.25 -0.07
N LEU A 134 -15.39 7.12 -0.95
CA LEU A 134 -15.63 6.93 -2.38
C LEU A 134 -16.25 5.56 -2.69
N ILE A 135 -15.91 4.53 -1.91
CA ILE A 135 -16.42 3.16 -2.03
C ILE A 135 -17.82 3.03 -1.39
N SER A 136 -17.91 3.32 -0.09
CA SER A 136 -19.14 3.28 0.71
C SER A 136 -18.93 4.12 1.98
N PRO A 137 -19.53 5.32 2.08
CA PRO A 137 -19.45 6.13 3.29
C PRO A 137 -20.04 5.41 4.51
N TYR A 138 -19.36 5.48 5.66
CA TYR A 138 -19.85 4.98 6.94
C TYR A 138 -19.37 5.84 8.12
N VAL A 139 -18.05 5.95 8.33
CA VAL A 139 -17.48 6.90 9.29
C VAL A 139 -17.63 8.34 8.80
N LYS A 140 -18.07 9.23 9.71
CA LYS A 140 -18.17 10.69 9.49
C LYS A 140 -16.84 11.37 9.79
N ASP A 141 -15.83 11.08 8.98
CA ASP A 141 -14.58 11.82 8.94
C ASP A 141 -14.57 12.56 7.60
N ASP A 142 -14.39 13.87 7.58
CA ASP A 142 -14.40 14.67 6.33
C ASP A 142 -12.98 15.08 5.89
N ARG A 143 -11.94 14.61 6.58
CA ARG A 143 -10.56 14.94 6.24
C ARG A 143 -10.17 14.25 4.93
N HIS A 144 -9.22 14.86 4.23
CA HIS A 144 -8.68 14.39 2.98
C HIS A 144 -7.30 13.77 3.18
N PHE A 145 -7.14 12.49 2.86
CA PHE A 145 -5.87 11.77 2.94
C PHE A 145 -5.39 11.36 1.57
N ILE A 146 -4.20 11.84 1.19
CA ILE A 146 -3.64 11.65 -0.15
C ILE A 146 -2.20 11.15 -0.04
N TYR A 147 -1.93 9.98 -0.62
CA TYR A 147 -0.55 9.61 -0.94
C TYR A 147 -0.10 10.33 -2.20
N VAL A 148 1.11 10.88 -2.16
CA VAL A 148 1.76 11.49 -3.32
C VAL A 148 3.15 10.89 -3.49
N ASP A 149 3.46 10.45 -4.70
CA ASP A 149 4.79 9.94 -5.03
C ASP A 149 5.75 11.12 -5.21
N VAL A 150 6.57 11.35 -4.19
CA VAL A 150 7.56 12.42 -4.15
C VAL A 150 8.93 11.83 -3.85
N GLY A 151 9.93 12.27 -4.61
CA GLY A 151 11.31 11.82 -4.46
C GLY A 151 11.84 12.00 -3.04
N LYS A 152 12.87 11.22 -2.70
CA LYS A 152 13.51 11.32 -1.38
C LYS A 152 14.08 12.74 -1.18
N GLY A 153 13.67 13.40 -0.10
CA GLY A 153 14.09 14.78 0.21
C GLY A 153 13.28 15.87 -0.51
N GLU A 154 12.42 15.52 -1.46
CA GLU A 154 11.61 16.50 -2.21
C GLU A 154 10.28 16.82 -1.51
N PHE A 155 9.89 16.06 -0.47
CA PHE A 155 8.59 16.20 0.16
C PHE A 155 8.34 17.59 0.76
N PRO A 156 9.27 18.21 1.51
CA PRO A 156 9.06 19.57 2.01
C PRO A 156 8.89 20.61 0.89
N HIS A 157 9.58 20.44 -0.24
CA HIS A 157 9.46 21.32 -1.38
C HIS A 157 8.09 21.17 -2.06
N PHE A 158 7.64 19.92 -2.28
CA PHE A 158 6.29 19.63 -2.76
C PHE A 158 5.23 20.27 -1.88
N LEU A 159 5.36 20.14 -0.55
CA LEU A 159 4.40 20.71 0.39
C LEU A 159 4.33 22.24 0.30
N LYS A 160 5.47 22.92 0.23
CA LYS A 160 5.51 24.39 0.05
C LYS A 160 4.84 24.84 -1.25
N GLU A 161 5.02 24.09 -2.34
CA GLU A 161 4.31 24.38 -3.58
C GLU A 161 2.80 24.14 -3.45
N ALA A 162 2.41 23.01 -2.85
CA ALA A 162 1.02 22.65 -2.64
C ALA A 162 0.29 23.67 -1.74
N GLU A 163 0.98 24.21 -0.74
CA GLU A 163 0.46 25.30 0.11
C GLU A 163 -0.02 26.49 -0.71
N THR A 164 0.81 26.94 -1.65
CA THR A 164 0.52 28.11 -2.47
C THR A 164 -0.56 27.81 -3.51
N GLU A 165 -0.42 26.68 -4.22
CA GLU A 165 -1.26 26.33 -5.37
C GLU A 165 -2.67 25.85 -4.98
N LEU A 166 -2.83 25.33 -3.76
CA LEU A 166 -4.10 24.84 -3.24
C LEU A 166 -4.65 25.71 -2.10
N ASN A 167 -4.04 26.89 -1.85
CA ASN A 167 -4.41 27.82 -0.79
C ASN A 167 -4.57 27.14 0.57
N LEU A 168 -3.53 26.42 0.99
CA LEU A 168 -3.50 25.68 2.24
C LEU A 168 -2.86 26.50 3.36
N TYR A 169 -3.39 26.35 4.56
CA TYR A 169 -2.86 26.99 5.75
C TYR A 169 -2.18 25.95 6.65
N LYS A 170 -0.92 26.20 7.00
CA LYS A 170 -0.23 25.40 8.00
C LYS A 170 -0.72 25.78 9.39
N LEU A 171 -1.28 24.82 10.12
CA LEU A 171 -1.69 25.00 11.51
C LEU A 171 -0.58 24.53 12.47
N VAL A 172 -0.63 25.00 13.71
CA VAL A 172 0.22 24.49 14.80
C VAL A 172 -0.04 23.00 15.04
N GLN A 173 -1.30 22.56 14.92
CA GLN A 173 -1.69 21.16 15.02
C GLN A 173 -2.93 20.87 14.18
N GLY A 174 -2.95 19.70 13.54
CA GLY A 174 -4.11 19.19 12.80
C GLY A 174 -4.33 19.85 11.44
N GLY A 175 -5.55 19.72 10.94
CA GLY A 175 -5.93 20.11 9.57
C GLY A 175 -6.92 19.12 8.97
N ASN A 176 -7.65 19.55 7.95
CA ASN A 176 -8.57 18.69 7.19
C ASN A 176 -7.95 18.10 5.92
N VAL A 177 -6.68 18.39 5.63
CA VAL A 177 -5.94 17.82 4.50
C VAL A 177 -4.65 17.21 5.03
N CYS A 178 -4.37 15.97 4.64
CA CYS A 178 -3.15 15.24 4.92
C CYS A 178 -2.52 14.78 3.62
N PHE A 179 -1.34 15.30 3.32
CA PHE A 179 -0.48 14.74 2.31
C PHE A 179 0.50 13.79 2.97
N ALA A 180 0.70 12.61 2.37
CA ALA A 180 1.63 11.62 2.84
C ALA A 180 2.55 11.16 1.71
N ASN A 181 3.85 11.15 1.98
CA ASN A 181 4.84 10.47 1.18
C ASN A 181 4.98 9.03 1.71
N PRO A 182 4.58 8.02 0.93
CA PRO A 182 4.38 6.68 1.46
C PRO A 182 5.67 6.01 1.95
N PHE A 183 5.59 5.30 3.07
CA PHE A 183 6.59 4.32 3.52
C PHE A 183 6.83 3.27 2.42
N TYR A 184 5.73 2.81 1.81
CA TYR A 184 5.71 1.91 0.67
C TYR A 184 5.84 2.65 -0.66
N ARG A 185 7.05 3.16 -0.94
CA ARG A 185 7.35 4.00 -2.11
C ARG A 185 6.90 3.41 -3.44
N GLY A 186 7.20 2.14 -3.71
CA GLY A 186 6.82 1.47 -4.94
C GLY A 186 5.50 0.71 -4.86
N SER A 187 5.21 0.08 -3.71
CA SER A 187 4.13 -0.91 -3.62
C SER A 187 2.76 -0.32 -3.24
N VAL A 188 2.69 0.88 -2.67
CA VAL A 188 1.41 1.49 -2.24
C VAL A 188 0.45 1.74 -3.41
N PHE A 189 1.00 2.14 -4.56
CA PHE A 189 0.24 2.48 -5.77
C PHE A 189 -0.10 1.26 -6.64
N LYS A 190 0.45 0.08 -6.30
CA LYS A 190 0.20 -1.15 -7.04
C LYS A 190 -1.26 -1.54 -6.90
N HIS A 191 -1.91 -1.78 -8.05
CA HIS A 191 -3.36 -2.04 -8.14
C HIS A 191 -4.23 -0.90 -7.60
N SER A 192 -3.72 0.33 -7.57
CA SER A 192 -4.58 1.50 -7.46
C SER A 192 -5.56 1.54 -8.64
N ARG A 193 -6.75 2.07 -8.40
CA ARG A 193 -7.82 2.13 -9.39
C ARG A 193 -8.63 3.41 -9.27
N ALA A 194 -9.28 3.79 -10.35
CA ALA A 194 -10.18 4.93 -10.34
C ALA A 194 -11.55 4.53 -9.74
N VAL A 195 -12.04 5.30 -8.76
CA VAL A 195 -13.41 5.23 -8.26
C VAL A 195 -13.97 6.65 -8.30
N LYS A 196 -15.12 6.83 -8.98
CA LYS A 196 -15.73 8.16 -9.19
C LYS A 196 -14.74 9.21 -9.73
N GLY A 197 -13.85 8.80 -10.65
CA GLY A 197 -12.86 9.68 -11.27
C GLY A 197 -11.60 9.96 -10.43
N PHE A 198 -11.48 9.38 -9.24
CA PHE A 198 -10.33 9.57 -8.36
C PHE A 198 -9.50 8.30 -8.21
N PRO A 199 -8.16 8.36 -8.33
CA PRO A 199 -7.32 7.21 -8.01
C PRO A 199 -7.38 6.95 -6.50
N ILE A 200 -7.71 5.73 -6.12
CA ILE A 200 -7.67 5.25 -4.73
C ILE A 200 -6.67 4.10 -4.62
N VAL A 201 -6.12 3.90 -3.43
CA VAL A 201 -5.24 2.77 -3.14
C VAL A 201 -5.97 1.42 -3.30
N SER A 202 -5.21 0.33 -3.42
CA SER A 202 -5.79 -1.03 -3.46
C SER A 202 -6.55 -1.36 -2.17
N HIS A 203 -7.47 -2.32 -2.20
CA HIS A 203 -8.19 -2.73 -0.98
C HIS A 203 -7.27 -3.17 0.15
N LEU A 204 -6.21 -3.93 -0.16
CA LEU A 204 -5.23 -4.34 0.82
C LEU A 204 -4.55 -3.13 1.47
N GLN A 205 -4.14 -2.15 0.67
CA GLN A 205 -3.54 -0.95 1.24
C GLN A 205 -4.55 -0.16 2.08
N LEU A 206 -5.79 0.00 1.60
CA LEU A 206 -6.85 0.67 2.35
C LEU A 206 -7.14 -0.03 3.69
N TYR A 207 -7.14 -1.36 3.70
CA TYR A 207 -7.26 -2.16 4.91
C TYR A 207 -6.10 -1.90 5.89
N LEU A 208 -4.86 -1.94 5.41
CA LEU A 208 -3.68 -1.69 6.27
C LEU A 208 -3.69 -0.28 6.85
N ASP A 209 -4.06 0.72 6.04
CA ASP A 209 -4.14 2.11 6.45
C ASP A 209 -5.23 2.29 7.51
N LEU A 210 -6.45 1.82 7.24
CA LEU A 210 -7.57 1.97 8.19
C LEU A 210 -7.39 1.16 9.47
N MET A 211 -6.94 -0.10 9.40
CA MET A 211 -6.76 -0.95 10.59
C MET A 211 -5.77 -0.36 11.60
N THR A 212 -4.90 0.54 11.15
CA THR A 212 -3.89 1.19 11.97
C THR A 212 -4.20 2.66 12.27
N PHE A 213 -5.39 3.14 11.85
CA PHE A 213 -5.81 4.54 11.98
C PHE A 213 -6.95 4.70 12.99
N PRO A 214 -6.63 5.03 14.26
CA PRO A 214 -7.62 5.20 15.31
C PRO A 214 -8.45 6.49 15.15
N PRO A 215 -9.60 6.60 15.85
CA PRO A 215 -10.22 5.55 16.66
C PRO A 215 -11.09 4.59 15.83
N THR A 216 -11.64 5.04 14.70
CA THR A 216 -12.75 4.37 13.99
C THR A 216 -12.35 3.56 12.75
N GLY A 217 -11.05 3.38 12.50
CA GLY A 217 -10.58 2.73 11.28
C GLY A 217 -10.95 1.24 11.20
N ALA A 218 -10.97 0.54 12.33
CA ALA A 218 -11.38 -0.86 12.40
C ALA A 218 -12.88 -1.04 12.10
N GLU A 219 -13.71 -0.11 12.56
CA GLU A 219 -15.15 -0.07 12.30
C GLU A 219 -15.44 0.20 10.81
N GLU A 220 -14.70 1.11 10.19
CA GLU A 220 -14.79 1.35 8.73
C GLU A 220 -14.42 0.10 7.93
N VAL A 221 -13.36 -0.62 8.34
CA VAL A 221 -12.97 -1.90 7.71
C VAL A 221 -14.06 -2.95 7.87
N ALA A 222 -14.64 -3.10 9.06
CA ALA A 222 -15.73 -4.04 9.31
C ALA A 222 -16.95 -3.74 8.42
N HIS A 223 -17.28 -2.46 8.24
CA HIS A 223 -18.33 -2.03 7.31
C HIS A 223 -18.00 -2.40 5.87
N LEU A 224 -16.78 -2.09 5.39
CA LEU A 224 -16.35 -2.45 4.04
C LEU A 224 -16.42 -3.97 3.80
N ILE A 225 -15.92 -4.78 4.74
CA ILE A 225 -16.02 -6.25 4.66
C ILE A 225 -17.49 -6.70 4.52
N SER A 226 -18.39 -6.14 5.32
CA SER A 226 -19.83 -6.44 5.26
C SER A 226 -20.43 -6.11 3.89
N ILE A 227 -20.11 -4.94 3.33
CA ILE A 227 -20.60 -4.52 2.01
C ILE A 227 -20.08 -5.42 0.89
N PHE A 228 -18.79 -5.77 0.89
CA PHE A 228 -18.23 -6.66 -0.12
C PHE A 228 -18.81 -8.07 -0.02
N LYS A 229 -18.97 -8.59 1.21
CA LYS A 229 -19.60 -9.89 1.46
C LYS A 229 -21.04 -9.94 0.92
N LYS A 230 -21.84 -8.89 1.13
CA LYS A 230 -23.19 -8.77 0.58
C LYS A 230 -23.24 -8.81 -0.95
N LYS A 231 -22.15 -8.42 -1.62
CA LYS A 231 -21.99 -8.45 -3.08
C LYS A 231 -21.37 -9.76 -3.59
N GLY A 232 -21.15 -10.76 -2.72
CA GLY A 232 -20.46 -12.00 -3.08
C GLY A 232 -18.96 -11.80 -3.41
N GLN A 233 -18.36 -10.73 -2.90
CA GLN A 233 -16.96 -10.36 -3.15
C GLN A 233 -16.14 -10.38 -1.86
N ILE A 234 -14.84 -10.49 -2.01
CA ILE A 234 -13.86 -10.41 -0.92
C ILE A 234 -13.23 -9.01 -0.94
N PHE A 235 -13.16 -8.34 0.22
CA PHE A 235 -12.56 -7.01 0.32
C PHE A 235 -11.03 -7.09 0.18
N VAL A 236 -10.38 -7.80 1.11
CA VAL A 236 -8.96 -8.17 1.07
C VAL A 236 -8.88 -9.66 1.11
#